data_AF-A0A1S3Y7B4-F1
#
_entry.id   AF-A0A1S3Y7B4-F1
#
_cell.length_a   1.000
_cell.length_b   1.000
_cell.length_c   1.000
_cell.angle_alpha   90.00
_cell.angle_beta   90.00
_cell.angle_gamma   90.00
#
_symmetry.space_group_name_H-M   'P 1'
#
loop_
_entity.id
_entity.type
_entity.pdbx_description
1 polymer ?
#
loop_
_entity_poly.entity_id
_entity_poly.type
_entity_poly.pdbx_seq_one_letter_code
_entity_poly.pdbx_strand_id
1 'polypeptide(L)'
;MEFLNWLWTRKEKEIAIVTHSGFLIHTLSAFGNDCHPDVKNEICRPFKNCELRSMVIVDRSMIGSDSSTTDYPGKIPSGVDVPSDVTCINHPDGFSN
;
A
#
# COMPACT_ATOMS: atom_id res chain seq x y z
N MET A 1 10.06 11.00 15.79
CA MET A 1 8.60 10.66 15.79
C MET A 1 7.74 11.66 15.01
N GLU A 2 8.26 12.83 14.61
CA GLU A 2 7.46 13.86 13.91
C GLU A 2 6.76 13.34 12.64
N PHE A 3 7.42 12.46 11.87
CA PHE A 3 6.80 11.85 10.68
C PHE A 3 5.56 11.02 11.01
N LEU A 4 5.61 10.15 12.03
CA LEU A 4 4.45 9.34 12.43
C LEU A 4 3.36 10.21 13.07
N ASN A 5 3.76 11.21 13.87
CA ASN A 5 2.82 12.20 14.40
C ASN A 5 2.06 12.91 13.28
N TRP A 6 2.77 13.36 12.24
CA TRP A 6 2.18 13.95 11.05
C TRP A 6 1.30 12.94 10.29
N LEU A 7 1.76 11.69 10.14
CA LEU A 7 0.99 10.63 9.49
C LEU A 7 -0.36 10.39 10.19
N TRP A 8 -0.41 10.46 11.53
CA TRP A 8 -1.66 10.34 12.29
C TRP A 8 -2.64 11.51 12.09
N THR A 9 -2.17 12.66 11.60
CA THR A 9 -3.08 13.79 11.26
C THR A 9 -3.78 13.60 9.92
N ARG A 10 -3.43 12.57 9.15
CA ARG A 10 -4.04 12.29 7.85
C ARG A 10 -5.46 11.76 8.03
N LYS A 11 -6.35 12.16 7.13
CA LYS A 11 -7.75 11.66 7.11
C LYS A 11 -7.84 10.29 6.44
N GLU A 12 -6.87 9.97 5.58
CA GLU A 12 -6.78 8.72 4.86
C GLU A 12 -6.51 7.54 5.81
N LYS A 13 -7.22 6.43 5.60
CA LYS A 13 -7.06 5.21 6.41
C LYS A 13 -6.05 4.22 5.80
N GLU A 14 -5.82 4.32 4.50
CA GLU A 14 -4.91 3.46 3.74
C GLU A 14 -3.85 4.34 3.08
N ILE A 15 -2.60 4.25 3.56
CA ILE A 15 -1.51 5.11 3.11
C ILE A 15 -0.35 4.24 2.64
N ALA A 16 0.11 4.47 1.40
CA ALA A 16 1.33 3.88 0.89
C ALA A 16 2.50 4.85 1.09
N ILE A 17 3.59 4.37 1.69
CA ILE A 17 4.81 5.16 1.92
C ILE A 17 5.92 4.58 1.05
N VAL A 18 6.43 5.38 0.11
CA VAL A 18 7.57 5.01 -0.75
C VAL A 18 8.79 5.80 -0.29
N THR A 19 9.81 5.09 0.22
CA THR A 19 11.02 5.70 0.78
C THR A 19 12.15 4.68 0.82
N HIS A 20 13.31 5.09 1.34
CA HIS A 20 14.47 4.22 1.48
C HIS A 20 14.34 3.27 2.68
N SER A 21 14.96 2.09 2.59
CA SER A 21 14.94 1.08 3.64
C SER A 21 15.44 1.60 4.99
N GLY A 22 16.51 2.39 5.00
CA GLY A 22 17.06 2.99 6.22
C GLY A 22 16.05 3.88 6.95
N PHE A 23 15.29 4.69 6.21
CA PHE A 23 14.25 5.54 6.79
C PHE A 23 13.16 4.71 7.48
N LEU A 24 12.68 3.64 6.82
CA LEU A 24 11.68 2.75 7.40
C LEU A 24 12.21 2.04 8.64
N ILE A 25 13.43 1.52 8.60
CA ILE A 25 14.03 0.81 9.76
C ILE A 25 14.13 1.76 10.95
N HIS A 26 14.68 2.96 10.80
CA HIS A 26 14.82 3.91 11.91
C HIS A 26 13.47 4.38 12.45
N THR A 27 12.53 4.68 11.56
CA THR A 27 11.19 5.13 11.94
C THR A 27 10.42 4.03 12.69
N LEU A 28 10.43 2.80 12.15
CA LEU A 28 9.74 1.66 12.74
C LEU A 28 10.43 1.12 13.98
N SER A 29 11.74 1.30 14.14
CA SER A 29 12.46 0.91 15.37
C SER A 29 12.16 1.83 16.55
N ALA A 30 11.90 3.11 16.28
CA ALA A 30 11.43 4.06 17.28
C ALA A 30 9.95 3.82 17.64
N PHE A 31 9.21 3.17 16.76
CA PHE A 31 7.82 2.79 16.92
C PHE A 31 7.72 1.36 17.48
N GLY A 32 6.70 1.03 18.28
CA GLY A 32 6.51 -0.36 18.76
C GLY A 32 7.34 -0.77 19.98
N ASN A 33 7.72 0.14 20.88
CA ASN A 33 8.17 -0.29 22.22
C ASN A 33 7.06 -1.02 23.01
N ASP A 34 5.81 -0.80 22.64
CA ASP A 34 4.63 -1.42 23.27
C ASP A 34 4.15 -2.69 22.54
N CYS A 35 4.89 -3.19 21.55
CA CYS A 35 4.55 -4.41 20.81
C CYS A 35 5.38 -5.62 21.26
N HIS A 36 4.90 -6.82 20.96
CA HIS A 36 5.64 -8.05 21.26
C HIS A 36 7.02 -8.02 20.56
N PRO A 37 8.10 -8.50 21.20
CA PRO A 37 9.44 -8.48 20.61
C PRO A 37 9.52 -9.06 19.20
N ASP A 38 8.75 -10.11 18.90
CA ASP A 38 8.69 -10.72 17.57
C ASP A 38 8.12 -9.76 16.51
N VAL A 39 7.07 -9.01 16.86
CA VAL A 39 6.50 -7.99 15.97
C VAL A 39 7.51 -6.88 15.73
N LYS A 40 8.21 -6.44 16.77
CA LYS A 40 9.27 -5.43 16.66
C LYS A 40 10.39 -5.91 15.72
N ASN A 41 10.83 -7.16 15.87
CA ASN A 41 11.85 -7.75 15.03
C ASN A 41 11.40 -7.83 13.56
N GLU A 42 10.14 -8.16 13.31
CA GLU A 42 9.59 -8.25 11.95
C GLU A 42 9.48 -6.87 11.27
N ILE A 43 8.98 -5.85 11.96
CA ILE A 43 8.84 -4.51 11.36
C ILE A 43 10.19 -3.81 11.16
N CYS A 44 11.18 -4.12 12.01
CA CYS A 44 12.51 -3.51 11.95
C CYS A 44 13.48 -4.24 11.01
N ARG A 45 13.12 -5.42 10.47
CA ARG A 45 14.01 -6.14 9.56
C ARG A 45 14.26 -5.33 8.29
N PRO A 46 15.48 -5.35 7.72
CA PRO A 46 15.81 -4.59 6.53
C PRO A 46 14.85 -4.86 5.36
N PHE A 47 14.47 -3.81 4.65
CA PHE A 47 13.64 -3.91 3.44
C PHE A 47 14.53 -4.12 2.21
N LYS A 48 14.15 -5.07 1.36
CA LYS A 48 14.73 -5.25 0.02
C LYS A 48 14.21 -4.17 -0.93
N ASN A 49 14.91 -3.96 -2.04
CA ASN A 49 14.46 -3.05 -3.09
C ASN A 49 13.07 -3.47 -3.58
N CYS A 50 12.16 -2.49 -3.66
CA CYS A 50 10.76 -2.67 -4.05
C CYS A 50 9.96 -3.63 -3.14
N GLU A 51 10.44 -3.93 -1.92
CA GLU A 51 9.67 -4.73 -0.96
C GLU A 51 8.51 -3.90 -0.38
N LEU A 52 7.30 -4.42 -0.52
CA LEU A 52 6.10 -3.90 0.13
C LEU A 52 5.83 -4.69 1.41
N ARG A 53 5.58 -4.00 2.52
CA ARG A 53 5.00 -4.59 3.73
C ARG A 53 3.75 -3.83 4.10
N SER A 54 2.66 -4.59 4.26
CA SER A 54 1.43 -4.05 4.83
C SER A 54 1.52 -4.10 6.36
N MET A 55 1.08 -3.03 7.01
CA MET A 55 1.06 -2.92 8.46
C MET A 55 -0.20 -2.18 8.91
N VAL A 56 -0.74 -2.57 10.06
CA VAL A 56 -1.89 -1.91 10.68
C VAL A 56 -1.39 -1.19 11.93
N ILE A 57 -1.59 0.12 11.96
CA ILE A 57 -1.27 0.96 13.11
C ILE A 57 -2.57 1.30 13.82
N VAL A 58 -2.65 0.96 15.11
CA VAL A 58 -3.84 1.19 15.93
C VAL A 58 -3.58 2.37 16.86
N ASP A 59 -4.41 3.42 16.76
CA ASP A 59 -4.47 4.45 17.78
C ASP A 59 -5.26 3.94 18.99
N ARG A 60 -4.54 3.70 20.09
CA ARG A 60 -5.13 3.22 21.35
C ARG A 60 -5.65 4.35 22.24
N SER A 61 -5.43 5.60 21.84
CA SER A 61 -5.78 6.81 22.63
C SER A 61 -7.16 7.39 22.29
N MET A 62 -7.92 6.77 21.38
CA MET A 62 -9.28 7.16 20.96
C MET A 62 -9.39 8.57 20.37
N ILE A 63 -8.33 9.11 19.74
CA ILE A 63 -8.30 10.52 19.30
C ILE A 63 -9.07 10.73 17.98
N GLY A 64 -9.41 9.68 17.22
CA GLY A 64 -10.04 9.81 15.90
C GLY A 64 -11.37 9.08 15.74
N SER A 65 -12.50 9.72 16.06
CA SER A 65 -13.84 9.28 15.68
C SER A 65 -14.40 10.11 14.52
N ASP A 66 -13.68 10.18 13.40
CA ASP A 66 -14.15 10.95 12.23
C ASP A 66 -14.76 10.05 11.14
N SER A 67 -15.84 10.55 10.52
CA SER A 67 -16.56 9.89 9.43
C SER A 67 -15.66 9.70 8.19
N SER A 68 -15.79 8.56 7.51
CA SER A 68 -14.99 8.24 6.32
C SER A 68 -15.24 9.22 5.17
N THR A 69 -14.22 9.95 4.76
CA THR A 69 -14.22 10.71 3.50
C THR A 69 -13.05 10.22 2.65
N THR A 70 -13.34 9.59 1.51
CA THR A 70 -12.33 9.20 0.51
C THR A 70 -12.13 10.33 -0.48
N ASP A 71 -10.90 10.80 -0.69
CA ASP A 71 -10.53 11.79 -1.72
C ASP A 71 -10.17 11.14 -3.08
N TYR A 72 -10.71 9.94 -3.34
CA TYR A 72 -10.53 9.29 -4.63
C TYR A 72 -11.70 9.70 -5.55
N PRO A 73 -11.48 10.53 -6.59
CA PRO A 73 -12.56 10.97 -7.48
C PRO A 73 -13.13 9.83 -8.36
N GLY A 74 -12.62 8.60 -8.24
CA GLY A 74 -13.40 7.38 -8.49
C GLY A 74 -14.03 7.25 -9.86
N LYS A 75 -13.46 7.85 -10.91
CA LYS A 75 -13.92 7.59 -12.27
C LYS A 75 -13.02 6.54 -12.90
N ILE A 76 -13.56 5.33 -13.04
CA ILE A 76 -13.10 4.40 -14.07
C ILE A 76 -13.27 5.15 -15.41
N PRO A 77 -12.22 5.32 -16.23
CA PRO A 77 -12.38 5.92 -17.55
C PRO A 77 -13.41 5.12 -18.35
N SER A 78 -14.32 5.79 -19.04
CA SER A 78 -15.31 5.12 -19.88
C SER A 78 -14.59 4.36 -20.99
N GLY A 79 -14.43 3.06 -20.79
CA GLY A 79 -13.84 2.12 -21.74
C GLY A 79 -14.44 0.74 -21.47
N VAL A 80 -14.70 -0.01 -22.52
CA VAL A 80 -15.15 -1.40 -22.38
C VAL A 80 -14.00 -2.17 -21.72
N ASP A 81 -14.28 -2.79 -20.57
CA ASP A 81 -13.37 -3.76 -19.95
C ASP A 81 -13.28 -4.97 -20.88
N VAL A 82 -12.25 -4.98 -21.73
CA VAL A 82 -11.93 -6.13 -22.58
C VAL A 82 -11.04 -7.06 -21.75
N PRO A 83 -11.44 -8.33 -21.54
CA PRO A 83 -10.58 -9.32 -20.89
C PRO A 83 -9.30 -9.50 -21.73
N SER A 84 -8.13 -9.54 -21.09
CA SER A 84 -6.84 -9.78 -21.75
C SER A 84 -6.68 -11.17 -22.39
N ASP A 85 -7.71 -12.03 -22.32
CA ASP A 85 -7.68 -13.43 -22.78
C ASP A 85 -8.28 -13.67 -24.18
N VAL A 86 -8.46 -12.64 -25.02
CA VAL A 86 -8.82 -12.83 -26.43
C VAL A 86 -7.62 -12.59 -27.35
N THR A 87 -6.60 -13.43 -27.22
CA THR A 87 -5.64 -13.69 -28.30
C THR A 87 -5.43 -15.19 -28.44
N CYS A 88 -6.49 -15.89 -28.79
CA CYS A 88 -6.37 -17.19 -29.45
C CYS A 88 -7.22 -17.17 -30.72
N ILE A 89 -6.60 -17.70 -31.78
CA ILE A 89 -7.14 -18.14 -33.07
C ILE A 89 -7.77 -17.08 -34.00
N ASN A 90 -7.02 -16.74 -35.07
CA ASN A 90 -7.32 -17.21 -36.43
C ASN A 90 -6.12 -16.94 -37.36
N HIS A 91 -5.36 -18.00 -37.68
CA HIS A 91 -4.66 -18.11 -38.96
C HIS A 91 -5.73 -18.32 -40.04
N PRO A 92 -5.72 -17.57 -41.16
CA PRO A 92 -6.34 -18.03 -42.37
C PRO A 92 -5.25 -18.58 -43.30
N ASP A 93 -5.21 -19.90 -43.45
CA ASP A 93 -4.75 -20.51 -44.68
C ASP A 93 -5.68 -20.06 -45.81
N GLY A 94 -5.10 -19.58 -46.91
CA GLY A 94 -5.82 -19.23 -48.14
C GLY A 94 -4.90 -19.32 -49.35
N PHE A 95 -4.90 -20.47 -50.02
CA PHE A 95 -4.32 -20.68 -51.35
C PHE A 95 -5.23 -20.10 -52.46
N SER A 96 -4.60 -19.78 -53.61
CA SER A 96 -5.12 -19.49 -54.98
C SER A 96 -5.50 -18.02 -55.26
N ASN A 97 -5.06 -17.36 -56.35
CA ASN A 97 -4.50 -17.80 -57.64
C ASN A 97 -3.07 -17.31 -57.89
#